data_AF-A0AAP2GM18-F1
#
_entry.id   AF-A0AAP2GM18-F1
#
_cell.length_a   1.000
_cell.length_b   1.000
_cell.length_c   1.000
_cell.angle_alpha   90.00
_cell.angle_beta   90.00
_cell.angle_gamma   90.00
#
_symmetry.space_group_name_H-M   'P 1'
#
loop_
_entity.id
_entity.type
_entity.pdbx_description
1 polymer ?
#
loop_
_entity_poly.entity_id
_entity_poly.type
_entity_poly.pdbx_seq_one_letter_code
_entity_poly.pdbx_strand_id
1 'polypeptide(L)'
;MKKIIDFLKSETLVFLTLVFVLVAQIIHTMYIFEHIRAADMSFQIGEWRITAFNWTHALIFAVAIESAILMFILNGKRLPSKIYAVASFATNILYYGTWKLPIPELLATVIASSMLAGSIWFFSDLFAEKIELLPYGQSQEELKKFLAAQEMEERNKMTFKKAL
;
A
#
# COMPACT_ATOMS: atom_id res chain seq x y z
N MET A 1 -28.33 -14.22 5.55
CA MET A 1 -27.94 -13.25 6.60
C MET A 1 -26.63 -13.62 7.28
N LYS A 2 -26.50 -14.79 7.96
CA LYS A 2 -25.22 -15.20 8.59
C LYS A 2 -24.03 -15.14 7.62
N LYS A 3 -24.13 -15.78 6.45
CA LYS A 3 -23.09 -15.74 5.40
C LYS A 3 -22.68 -14.33 4.94
N ILE A 4 -23.61 -13.37 4.92
CA ILE A 4 -23.30 -11.98 4.54
C ILE A 4 -22.54 -11.29 5.67
N ILE A 5 -22.99 -11.46 6.91
CA ILE A 5 -22.30 -10.91 8.09
C ILE A 5 -20.91 -11.53 8.23
N ASP A 6 -20.77 -12.83 7.97
CA ASP A 6 -19.50 -13.54 8.01
C ASP A 6 -18.55 -13.02 6.92
N PHE A 7 -19.06 -12.77 5.71
CA PHE A 7 -18.29 -12.13 4.64
C PHE A 7 -17.89 -10.70 4.98
N LEU A 8 -18.80 -9.92 5.58
CA LEU A 8 -18.51 -8.55 6.04
C LEU A 8 -17.40 -8.48 7.10
N LYS A 9 -17.21 -9.56 7.86
CA LYS A 9 -16.12 -9.71 8.85
C LYS A 9 -14.85 -10.35 8.26
N SER A 10 -14.88 -10.79 7.02
CA SER A 10 -13.78 -11.55 6.43
C SER A 10 -12.56 -10.69 6.14
N GLU A 11 -11.37 -11.28 6.29
CA GLU A 11 -10.11 -10.64 5.90
C GLU A 11 -10.07 -10.33 4.40
N THR A 12 -10.75 -11.16 3.60
CA THR A 12 -10.89 -10.97 2.15
C THR A 12 -11.57 -9.66 1.82
N LEU A 13 -12.66 -9.31 2.51
CA LEU A 13 -13.35 -8.04 2.26
C LEU A 13 -12.51 -6.85 2.69
N VAL A 14 -11.82 -6.95 3.84
CA VAL A 14 -10.89 -5.92 4.32
C VAL A 14 -9.81 -5.65 3.27
N PHE A 15 -9.18 -6.71 2.76
CA PHE A 15 -8.16 -6.61 1.71
C PHE A 15 -8.72 -6.03 0.42
N LEU A 16 -9.88 -6.52 -0.05
CA LEU A 16 -10.49 -6.04 -1.28
C LEU A 16 -10.89 -4.55 -1.18
N THR A 17 -11.38 -4.13 -0.01
CA THR A 17 -11.72 -2.73 0.26
C THR A 17 -10.47 -1.85 0.20
N LEU A 18 -9.36 -2.30 0.79
CA LEU A 18 -8.07 -1.61 0.69
C LEU A 18 -7.62 -1.48 -0.77
N VAL A 19 -7.71 -2.54 -1.56
CA VAL A 19 -7.38 -2.50 -2.99
C VAL A 19 -8.24 -1.48 -3.73
N PHE A 20 -9.55 -1.46 -3.50
CA PHE A 20 -10.44 -0.51 -4.16
C PHE A 20 -10.15 0.95 -3.78
N VAL A 21 -9.82 1.22 -2.51
CA VAL A 21 -9.39 2.55 -2.07
C VAL A 21 -8.15 2.99 -2.84
N LEU A 22 -7.12 2.13 -2.93
CA LEU A 22 -5.88 2.47 -3.62
C LEU A 22 -6.09 2.65 -5.12
N VAL A 23 -6.91 1.81 -5.75
CA VAL A 23 -7.26 1.94 -7.18
C VAL A 23 -8.01 3.24 -7.46
N ALA A 24 -8.95 3.64 -6.60
CA ALA A 24 -9.65 4.92 -6.74
C ALA A 24 -8.68 6.11 -6.70
N GLN A 25 -7.61 5.99 -5.92
CA GLN A 25 -6.59 7.03 -5.76
C GLN A 25 -5.72 7.23 -7.01
N ILE A 26 -5.54 6.18 -7.84
CA ILE A 26 -4.70 6.22 -9.04
C ILE A 26 -5.04 7.41 -9.94
N ILE A 27 -6.33 7.70 -10.13
CA ILE A 27 -6.77 8.79 -11.02
C ILE A 27 -6.29 10.15 -10.50
N HIS A 28 -6.38 10.39 -9.19
CA HIS A 28 -5.93 11.65 -8.58
C HIS A 28 -4.42 11.83 -8.75
N THR A 29 -3.65 10.78 -8.47
CA THR A 29 -2.19 10.77 -8.63
C THR A 29 -1.79 10.98 -10.10
N MET A 30 -2.46 10.31 -11.04
CA MET A 30 -2.24 10.48 -12.48
C MET A 30 -2.43 11.93 -12.94
N TYR A 31 -3.54 12.56 -12.54
CA TYR A 31 -3.84 13.93 -12.95
C TYR A 31 -2.82 14.93 -12.40
N ILE A 32 -2.41 14.80 -11.14
CA ILE A 32 -1.35 15.67 -10.60
C ILE A 32 -0.06 15.47 -11.37
N PHE A 33 0.35 14.23 -11.62
CA PHE A 33 1.56 13.93 -12.39
C PHE A 33 1.53 14.53 -13.80
N GLU A 34 0.39 14.46 -14.46
CA GLU A 34 0.18 15.07 -15.77
C GLU A 34 0.44 16.58 -15.76
N HIS A 35 0.08 17.28 -14.66
CA HIS A 35 0.24 18.73 -14.53
C HIS A 35 1.63 19.18 -14.07
N ILE A 36 2.32 18.38 -13.25
CA ILE A 36 3.63 18.76 -12.69
C ILE A 36 4.82 18.16 -13.43
N ARG A 37 4.60 17.32 -14.44
CA ARG A 37 5.69 16.66 -15.17
C ARG A 37 6.66 17.70 -15.76
N ALA A 38 7.95 17.41 -15.64
CA ALA A 38 8.99 18.27 -16.19
C ALA A 38 9.20 18.07 -17.71
N ALA A 39 8.95 16.84 -18.20
CA ALA A 39 9.13 16.48 -19.60
C ALA A 39 7.78 16.19 -20.25
N ASP A 40 7.51 16.81 -21.40
CA ASP A 40 6.36 16.51 -22.23
C ASP A 40 6.73 15.45 -23.27
N MET A 41 6.10 14.28 -23.20
CA MET A 41 6.24 13.18 -24.16
C MET A 41 5.09 13.17 -25.19
N SER A 42 4.33 14.26 -25.29
CA SER A 42 3.34 14.41 -26.36
C SER A 42 4.02 14.68 -27.70
N PHE A 43 3.40 14.16 -28.76
CA PHE A 43 3.82 14.42 -30.13
C PHE A 43 2.67 15.04 -30.89
N GLN A 44 3.03 15.99 -31.75
CA GLN A 44 2.11 16.71 -32.60
C GLN A 44 2.13 16.07 -33.99
N ILE A 45 0.96 15.63 -34.46
CA ILE A 45 0.75 15.14 -35.83
C ILE A 45 -0.24 16.09 -36.50
N GLY A 46 0.28 17.05 -37.27
CA GLY A 46 -0.53 18.14 -37.82
C GLY A 46 -1.14 19.01 -36.71
N GLU A 47 -2.47 19.13 -36.71
CA GLU A 47 -3.24 19.84 -35.68
C GLU A 47 -3.52 18.99 -34.42
N TRP A 48 -3.22 17.68 -34.45
CA TRP A 48 -3.54 16.77 -33.36
C TRP A 48 -2.37 16.65 -32.39
N ARG A 49 -2.60 16.98 -31.12
CA ARG A 49 -1.64 16.71 -30.03
C ARG A 49 -1.99 15.38 -29.36
N ILE A 50 -1.12 14.40 -29.50
CA ILE A 50 -1.31 13.06 -28.91
C ILE A 50 -0.59 13.03 -27.56
N THR A 51 -1.36 12.85 -26.48
CA THR A 51 -0.88 12.87 -25.09
C THR A 51 -0.84 11.49 -24.44
N ALA A 52 -1.15 10.41 -25.19
CA ALA A 52 -1.29 9.06 -24.65
C ALA A 52 -0.07 8.60 -23.84
N PHE A 53 1.15 8.88 -24.31
CA PHE A 53 2.38 8.50 -23.62
C PHE A 53 2.55 9.18 -22.27
N ASN A 54 2.09 10.43 -22.14
CA ASN A 54 2.12 11.13 -20.86
C ASN A 54 1.17 10.49 -19.85
N TRP A 55 -0.06 10.18 -20.27
CA TRP A 55 -1.04 9.49 -19.44
C TRP A 55 -0.58 8.08 -19.05
N THR A 56 0.06 7.35 -19.97
CA THR A 56 0.65 6.04 -19.67
C THR A 56 1.77 6.15 -18.64
N HIS A 57 2.67 7.12 -18.78
CA HIS A 57 3.72 7.36 -17.80
C HIS A 57 3.15 7.74 -16.43
N ALA A 58 2.15 8.63 -16.38
CA ALA A 58 1.46 9.00 -15.14
C ALA A 58 0.78 7.79 -14.49
N LEU A 59 0.16 6.91 -15.28
CA LEU A 59 -0.45 5.67 -14.79
C LEU A 59 0.59 4.72 -14.17
N ILE A 60 1.70 4.47 -14.86
CA ILE A 60 2.77 3.60 -14.36
C ILE A 60 3.30 4.14 -13.03
N PHE A 61 3.51 5.46 -12.96
CA PHE A 61 3.98 6.11 -11.74
C PHE A 61 2.97 5.99 -10.59
N ALA A 62 1.68 6.25 -10.85
CA ALA A 62 0.61 6.12 -9.87
C ALA A 62 0.50 4.67 -9.35
N VAL A 63 0.49 3.69 -10.25
CA VAL A 63 0.47 2.26 -9.87
C VAL A 63 1.67 1.88 -9.02
N ALA A 64 2.86 2.36 -9.36
CA ALA A 64 4.08 2.07 -8.60
C ALA A 64 4.00 2.63 -7.17
N ILE A 65 3.52 3.87 -7.03
CA ILE A 65 3.28 4.46 -5.71
C ILE A 65 2.25 3.65 -4.94
N GLU A 66 1.03 3.48 -5.46
CA GLU A 66 -0.07 2.79 -4.78
C GLU A 66 0.31 1.35 -4.37
N SER A 67 1.09 0.67 -5.21
CA SER A 67 1.64 -0.66 -4.89
C SER A 67 2.65 -0.61 -3.74
N ALA A 68 3.51 0.41 -3.67
CA ALA A 68 4.46 0.57 -2.57
C ALA A 68 3.75 0.74 -1.22
N ILE A 69 2.63 1.47 -1.19
CA ILE A 69 1.83 1.64 0.03
C ILE A 69 1.12 0.37 0.41
N LEU A 70 0.55 -0.33 -0.57
CA LEU A 70 -0.03 -1.64 -0.33
C LEU A 70 1.02 -2.54 0.33
N MET A 71 2.26 -2.56 -0.19
CA MET A 71 3.35 -3.29 0.44
C MET A 71 3.65 -2.79 1.86
N PHE A 72 3.70 -1.49 2.12
CA PHE A 72 3.93 -0.98 3.49
C PHE A 72 2.83 -1.38 4.46
N ILE A 73 1.56 -1.29 4.06
CA ILE A 73 0.41 -1.69 4.88
C ILE A 73 0.46 -3.19 5.15
N LEU A 74 0.62 -4.00 4.10
CA LEU A 74 0.65 -5.47 4.23
C LEU A 74 1.85 -5.99 5.03
N ASN A 75 2.96 -5.24 5.07
CA ASN A 75 4.13 -5.54 5.91
C ASN A 75 4.05 -4.89 7.31
N GLY A 76 2.91 -4.31 7.69
CA GLY A 76 2.69 -3.74 9.02
C GLY A 76 3.55 -2.51 9.33
N LYS A 77 4.06 -1.83 8.30
CA LYS A 77 4.92 -0.66 8.47
C LYS A 77 4.07 0.59 8.73
N ARG A 78 3.73 0.83 10.00
CA ARG A 78 2.86 1.94 10.42
C ARG A 78 3.37 3.32 9.98
N LEU A 79 4.62 3.64 10.29
CA LEU A 79 5.17 4.99 10.03
C LEU A 79 5.15 5.38 8.54
N PRO A 80 5.72 4.60 7.60
CA PRO A 80 5.70 4.98 6.19
C PRO A 80 4.27 5.02 5.62
N SER A 81 3.38 4.12 6.04
CA SER A 81 1.98 4.13 5.61
C SER A 81 1.23 5.39 6.07
N LYS A 82 1.47 5.85 7.30
CA LYS A 82 0.88 7.08 7.85
C LYS A 82 1.41 8.34 7.17
N ILE A 83 2.72 8.39 6.90
CA ILE A 83 3.31 9.47 6.09
C ILE A 83 2.64 9.52 4.73
N TYR A 84 2.42 8.36 4.10
CA TYR A 84 1.71 8.33 2.84
C TYR A 84 0.25 8.77 2.94
N ALA A 85 -0.49 8.36 3.98
CA ALA A 85 -1.86 8.82 4.16
C ALA A 85 -1.95 10.36 4.16
N VAL A 86 -1.01 11.03 4.83
CA VAL A 86 -0.89 12.51 4.82
C VAL A 86 -0.53 13.03 3.42
N ALA A 87 0.43 12.41 2.75
CA ALA A 87 0.81 12.80 1.39
C ALA A 87 -0.33 12.61 0.38
N SER A 88 -1.12 11.55 0.51
CA SER A 88 -2.29 11.24 -0.32
C SER A 88 -3.39 12.26 -0.08
N PHE A 89 -3.66 12.63 1.17
CA PHE A 89 -4.56 13.73 1.48
C PHE A 89 -4.12 15.02 0.80
N ALA A 90 -2.85 15.41 0.95
CA ALA A 90 -2.31 16.62 0.33
C ALA A 90 -2.41 16.58 -1.21
N THR A 91 -2.12 15.43 -1.82
CA THR A 91 -2.22 15.22 -3.27
C THR A 91 -3.65 15.40 -3.77
N ASN A 92 -4.63 14.86 -3.04
CA ASN A 92 -6.03 15.03 -3.39
C ASN A 92 -6.48 16.49 -3.24
N ILE A 93 -6.07 17.18 -2.18
CA ILE A 93 -6.36 18.61 -2.02
C ILE A 93 -5.74 19.44 -3.16
N LEU A 94 -4.51 19.13 -3.57
CA LEU A 94 -3.89 19.78 -4.72
C LEU A 94 -4.67 19.50 -6.00
N TYR A 95 -5.15 18.27 -6.20
CA TYR A 95 -5.93 17.88 -7.37
C TYR A 95 -7.18 18.75 -7.48
N TYR A 96 -7.95 18.88 -6.40
CA TYR A 96 -9.15 19.71 -6.38
C TYR A 96 -8.86 21.22 -6.34
N GLY A 97 -7.73 21.63 -5.76
CA GLY A 97 -7.29 23.03 -5.72
C GLY A 97 -6.95 23.60 -7.09
N THR A 98 -6.65 22.74 -8.08
CA THR A 98 -6.54 23.19 -9.47
C THR A 98 -7.89 23.61 -10.07
N TRP A 99 -9.00 23.16 -9.47
CA TRP A 99 -10.35 23.47 -9.94
C TRP A 99 -10.88 24.64 -9.11
N LYS A 100 -11.36 25.70 -9.77
CA LYS A 100 -11.97 26.86 -9.11
C LYS A 100 -13.37 26.50 -8.58
N LEU A 101 -13.42 25.58 -7.63
CA LEU A 101 -14.67 25.03 -7.09
C LEU A 101 -15.35 26.05 -6.15
N PRO A 102 -16.69 26.12 -6.16
CA PRO A 102 -17.44 26.85 -5.14
C PRO A 102 -17.29 26.18 -3.76
N ILE A 103 -17.50 26.95 -2.69
CA ILE A 103 -17.24 26.52 -1.29
C ILE A 103 -17.91 25.18 -0.92
N PRO A 104 -19.18 24.88 -1.27
CA PRO A 104 -19.80 23.60 -0.92
C PRO A 104 -19.09 22.39 -1.56
N GLU A 105 -18.65 22.52 -2.80
CA GLU A 105 -17.93 21.47 -3.51
C GLU A 105 -16.53 21.29 -2.94
N LEU A 106 -15.85 22.39 -2.59
CA LEU A 106 -14.58 22.34 -1.88
C LEU A 106 -14.69 21.55 -0.56
N LEU A 107 -15.71 21.82 0.26
CA LEU A 107 -15.94 21.07 1.50
C LEU A 107 -16.16 19.58 1.24
N ALA A 108 -16.98 19.23 0.24
CA ALA A 108 -17.20 17.84 -0.14
C ALA A 108 -15.89 17.14 -0.57
N THR A 109 -15.04 17.82 -1.33
CA THR A 109 -13.74 17.27 -1.76
C THR A 109 -12.76 17.08 -0.61
N VAL A 110 -12.74 18.00 0.36
CA VAL A 110 -11.92 17.86 1.59
C VAL A 110 -12.39 16.66 2.41
N ILE A 111 -13.70 16.50 2.58
CA ILE A 111 -14.28 15.35 3.31
C ILE A 111 -13.91 14.05 2.61
N ALA A 112 -14.13 13.95 1.30
CA ALA A 112 -13.80 12.74 0.53
C ALA A 112 -12.30 12.42 0.61
N SER A 113 -11.44 13.43 0.46
CA SER A 113 -9.98 13.27 0.58
C SER A 113 -9.57 12.79 1.97
N SER A 114 -10.20 13.33 3.02
CA SER A 114 -9.95 12.93 4.41
C SER A 114 -10.39 11.48 4.65
N MET A 115 -11.52 11.06 4.08
CA MET A 115 -12.01 9.69 4.21
C MET A 115 -11.06 8.69 3.54
N LEU A 116 -10.55 9.02 2.35
CA LEU A 116 -9.58 8.16 1.65
C LEU A 116 -8.26 8.05 2.42
N ALA A 117 -7.68 9.18 2.83
CA ALA A 117 -6.46 9.17 3.66
C ALA A 117 -6.68 8.45 5.02
N GLY A 118 -7.81 8.70 5.65
CA GLY A 118 -8.22 8.04 6.89
C GLY A 118 -8.34 6.54 6.73
N SER A 119 -8.82 6.05 5.57
CA SER A 119 -8.90 4.62 5.30
C SER A 119 -7.51 3.98 5.17
N ILE A 120 -6.55 4.62 4.49
CA ILE A 120 -5.15 4.15 4.41
C ILE A 120 -4.56 4.06 5.82
N TRP A 121 -4.76 5.09 6.63
CA TRP A 121 -4.29 5.13 8.01
C TRP A 121 -4.92 4.01 8.86
N PHE A 122 -6.23 3.83 8.76
CA PHE A 122 -6.97 2.78 9.46
C PHE A 122 -6.47 1.37 9.07
N PHE A 123 -6.36 1.09 7.77
CA PHE A 123 -5.83 -0.19 7.30
C PHE A 123 -4.38 -0.40 7.74
N SER A 124 -3.57 0.65 7.75
CA SER A 124 -2.19 0.57 8.27
C SER A 124 -2.14 0.12 9.72
N ASP A 125 -3.00 0.65 10.59
CA ASP A 125 -3.01 0.26 12.00
C ASP A 125 -3.55 -1.16 12.16
N LEU A 126 -4.62 -1.51 11.42
CA LEU A 126 -5.24 -2.84 11.43
C LEU A 126 -4.25 -3.95 11.01
N PHE A 127 -3.53 -3.77 9.90
CA PHE A 127 -2.58 -4.79 9.43
C PHE A 127 -1.32 -4.87 10.30
N ALA A 128 -0.87 -3.74 10.86
CA ALA A 128 0.24 -3.76 11.80
C ALA A 128 -0.10 -4.49 13.10
N GLU A 129 -1.30 -4.28 13.65
CA GLU A 129 -1.78 -5.03 14.81
C GLU A 129 -1.86 -6.53 14.50
N LYS A 130 -2.40 -6.91 13.33
CA LYS A 130 -2.43 -8.32 12.92
C LYS A 130 -1.05 -8.95 12.85
N ILE A 131 -0.06 -8.25 12.30
CA ILE A 131 1.31 -8.77 12.21
C ILE A 131 1.96 -8.90 13.59
N GLU A 132 1.72 -7.95 14.50
CA GLU A 132 2.21 -8.03 15.89
C GLU A 132 1.61 -9.21 16.65
N LEU A 133 0.36 -9.58 16.34
CA LEU A 133 -0.33 -10.74 16.92
C LEU A 133 0.09 -12.07 16.29
N LEU A 134 0.74 -12.08 15.12
CA LEU A 134 1.30 -13.30 14.55
C LEU A 134 2.46 -13.78 15.43
N PRO A 135 2.59 -15.09 15.72
CA PRO A 135 3.68 -15.66 16.50
C PRO A 135 4.98 -15.71 15.66
N TYR A 136 5.39 -14.57 15.09
CA TYR A 136 6.61 -14.44 14.30
C TYR A 136 7.86 -14.66 15.17
N GLY A 137 7.77 -14.38 16.47
CA GLY A 137 8.83 -14.63 17.46
C GLY A 137 8.98 -16.10 17.87
N GLN A 138 7.86 -16.81 18.11
CA GLN A 138 7.91 -18.21 18.57
C GLN A 138 8.43 -19.15 17.47
N SER A 139 8.01 -18.97 16.22
CA SER A 139 8.48 -19.80 15.10
C SER A 139 9.99 -19.68 14.84
N GLN A 140 10.56 -18.48 14.99
CA GLN A 140 12.01 -18.26 14.83
C GLN A 140 12.82 -18.84 15.98
N GLU A 141 12.30 -18.77 17.20
CA GLU A 141 12.95 -19.33 18.38
C GLU A 141 12.87 -20.86 18.41
N GLU A 142 11.75 -21.43 17.97
CA GLU A 142 11.59 -22.87 17.71
C GLU A 142 12.50 -23.36 16.58
N LEU A 143 12.61 -22.61 15.48
CA LEU A 143 13.52 -22.91 14.38
C LEU A 143 14.98 -22.87 14.84
N LYS A 144 15.36 -21.87 15.64
CA LYS A 144 16.70 -21.80 16.27
C LYS A 144 16.96 -22.99 17.18
N LYS A 145 15.98 -23.38 18.01
CA LYS A 145 16.09 -24.57 18.89
C LYS A 145 16.22 -25.86 18.08
N PHE A 146 15.46 -26.00 16.99
CA PHE A 146 15.52 -27.14 16.11
C PHE A 146 16.88 -27.25 15.40
N LEU A 147 17.38 -26.14 14.83
CA LEU A 147 18.69 -26.09 14.20
C LEU A 147 19.82 -26.38 15.20
N ALA A 148 19.76 -25.80 16.41
CA ALA A 148 20.73 -26.09 17.47
C ALA A 148 20.70 -27.56 17.93
N ALA A 149 19.52 -28.19 17.95
CA ALA A 149 19.38 -29.62 18.25
C ALA A 149 20.01 -30.50 17.17
N GLN A 150 19.84 -30.16 15.89
CA GLN A 150 20.47 -30.88 14.78
C GLN A 150 22.00 -30.75 14.80
N GLU A 151 22.54 -29.55 15.06
CA GLU A 151 23.99 -29.34 15.19
C GLU A 151 24.60 -30.14 16.35
N MET A 152 23.89 -30.25 17.48
CA MET A 152 24.34 -31.08 18.60
C MET A 152 24.31 -32.58 18.28
N GLU A 153 23.31 -33.05 17.53
CA GLU A 153 23.23 -34.45 17.12
C GLU A 153 24.38 -34.83 16.16
N GLU A 154 24.71 -33.95 15.20
CA GLU A 154 25.85 -34.16 14.31
C GLU A 154 27.19 -34.13 15.04
N ARG A 155 27.37 -33.20 16.00
CA ARG A 155 28.57 -33.18 16.85
C ARG A 155 28.71 -34.47 17.65
N ASN A 156 27.64 -34.97 18.25
CA ASN A 156 27.68 -36.20 19.02
C ASN A 156 28.02 -37.41 18.14
N LYS A 157 27.47 -37.50 16.92
CA LYS A 157 27.84 -38.55 15.95
C LYS A 157 29.30 -38.49 15.54
N MET A 158 29.85 -37.30 15.29
CA MET A 158 31.28 -37.13 14.96
C MET A 158 32.21 -37.47 16.11
N THR A 159 31.79 -37.17 17.35
CA THR A 159 32.57 -37.47 18.56
C THR A 159 32.59 -38.98 18.82
N PHE A 160 31.45 -39.66 18.64
CA PHE A 160 31.34 -41.12 18.77
C PHE A 160 32.17 -41.86 17.73
N LYS A 161 32.23 -41.35 16.49
CA LYS A 161 33.02 -41.96 15.39
C LYS A 161 34.54 -41.79 15.54
N LYS A 162 34.99 -40.85 16.39
CA LYS A 162 36.41 -40.67 16.73
C LYS A 162 36.85 -41.48 17.96
N ALA A 163 35.91 -42.01 18.73
CA ALA A 163 36.16 -42.78 19.95
C ALA A 163 36.16 -44.31 19.72
N LEU A 164 35.81 -44.74 18.50
CA LEU A 164 35.93 -46.11 17.97
C LEU A 164 37.15 -46.20 17.05
#